data_AF-E7QQ22-F1
#
_entry.id   AF-E7QQ22-F1
#
_cell.length_a   1.000
_cell.length_b   1.000
_cell.length_c   1.000
_cell.angle_alpha   90.00
_cell.angle_beta   90.00
_cell.angle_gamma   90.00
#
_symmetry.space_group_name_H-M   'P 1'
#
loop_
_entity.id
_entity.type
_entity.pdbx_description
1 polymer ?
#
loop_
_entity_poly.entity_id
_entity_poly.type
_entity_poly.pdbx_seq_one_letter_code
_entity_poly.pdbx_strand_id
1 'polypeptide(L)'
;MTYLSHPVRAIRDDPMSDESATLLLRLADASVETTTARVEDLGGEVLEELEFETLRVTLPEPAVADLCELDGLEAIETAATIEIGGGDAGEDVDLNGS
;
A
#
# COMPACT_ATOMS: atom_id res chain seq x y z
N MET A 1 3.98 1.17 -16.38
CA MET A 1 2.89 1.86 -15.66
C MET A 1 2.50 0.95 -14.52
N THR A 2 2.72 1.40 -13.30
CA THR A 2 2.54 0.59 -12.09
C THR A 2 1.06 0.45 -11.74
N TYR A 3 0.63 -0.78 -11.49
CA TYR A 3 -0.72 -1.04 -11.00
C TYR A 3 -0.81 -0.66 -9.51
N LEU A 4 -1.84 0.09 -9.14
CA LEU A 4 -2.19 0.36 -7.74
C LEU A 4 -3.50 -0.33 -7.41
N SER A 5 -3.54 -1.10 -6.32
CA SER A 5 -4.81 -1.64 -5.82
C SER A 5 -5.74 -0.50 -5.35
N HIS A 6 -7.03 -0.79 -5.19
CA HIS A 6 -7.98 0.21 -4.72
C HIS A 6 -7.64 0.77 -3.32
N PRO A 7 -7.31 -0.07 -2.31
CA PRO A 7 -6.85 0.41 -1.01
C PRO A 7 -5.61 1.32 -1.09
N VAL A 8 -4.62 0.99 -1.93
CA VAL A 8 -3.43 1.82 -2.09
C VAL A 8 -3.76 3.20 -2.66
N ARG A 9 -4.70 3.27 -3.61
CA ARG A 9 -5.19 4.56 -4.12
C ARG A 9 -5.88 5.37 -3.02
N ALA A 10 -6.71 4.74 -2.19
CA ALA A 10 -7.39 5.41 -1.08
C ALA A 10 -6.38 5.98 -0.07
N ILE A 11 -5.41 5.17 0.38
CA ILE A 11 -4.35 5.60 1.31
C ILE A 11 -3.52 6.75 0.71
N ARG A 12 -3.18 6.66 -0.58
CA ARG A 12 -2.45 7.72 -1.28
C ARG A 12 -3.24 9.03 -1.33
N ASP A 13 -4.54 8.95 -1.60
CA ASP A 13 -5.39 10.11 -1.83
C ASP A 13 -5.84 10.77 -0.51
N ASP A 14 -5.95 10.01 0.59
CA ASP A 14 -6.33 10.48 1.93
C ASP A 14 -5.55 9.71 3.03
N PRO A 15 -4.26 10.02 3.26
CA PRO A 15 -3.43 9.30 4.22
C PRO A 15 -3.69 9.71 5.68
N MET A 16 -3.71 8.75 6.58
CA MET A 16 -3.75 8.98 8.02
C MET A 16 -2.34 9.31 8.55
N SER A 17 -2.19 10.48 9.18
CA SER A 17 -0.86 11.03 9.55
C SER A 17 -0.06 10.17 10.55
N ASP A 18 -0.74 9.40 11.38
CA ASP A 18 -0.14 8.58 12.45
C ASP A 18 -0.26 7.07 12.17
N GLU A 19 -0.71 6.66 10.98
CA GLU A 19 -0.82 5.24 10.60
C GLU A 19 0.29 4.81 9.63
N SER A 20 0.50 3.50 9.59
CA SER A 20 1.44 2.85 8.67
C SER A 20 0.70 1.79 7.84
N ALA A 21 1.02 1.73 6.55
CA ALA A 21 0.48 0.74 5.65
C ALA A 21 1.50 -0.38 5.41
N THR A 22 1.04 -1.63 5.50
CA THR A 22 1.81 -2.78 5.02
C THR A 22 1.47 -3.04 3.55
N LEU A 23 2.46 -2.95 2.67
CA LEU A 23 2.31 -3.07 1.23
C LEU A 23 3.09 -4.25 0.65
N LEU A 24 2.62 -4.75 -0.49
CA LEU A 24 3.31 -5.68 -1.36
C LEU A 24 3.77 -4.91 -2.60
N LEU A 25 5.07 -4.92 -2.85
CA LEU A 25 5.70 -4.28 -4.00
C LEU A 25 6.17 -5.37 -4.96
N ARG A 26 5.46 -5.56 -6.07
CA ARG A 26 5.94 -6.45 -7.12
C ARG A 26 6.87 -5.68 -8.05
N LEU A 27 8.10 -6.14 -8.14
CA LEU A 27 9.14 -5.54 -8.98
C LEU A 27 8.95 -5.96 -10.44
N ALA A 28 9.27 -5.07 -11.36
CA ALA A 28 9.37 -5.34 -12.80
C ALA A 28 10.81 -5.15 -13.27
N ASP A 29 11.33 -3.93 -13.15
CA ASP A 29 12.69 -3.56 -13.57
C ASP A 29 13.53 -2.99 -12.41
N ALA A 30 12.88 -2.64 -11.29
CA ALA A 30 13.56 -2.16 -10.10
C ALA A 30 14.32 -3.31 -9.41
N SER A 31 15.52 -3.02 -8.90
CA SER A 31 16.24 -3.99 -8.06
C SER A 31 15.71 -3.96 -6.63
N VAL A 32 15.80 -5.10 -5.94
CA VAL A 32 15.51 -5.20 -4.51
C VAL A 32 16.28 -4.13 -3.72
N GLU A 33 17.60 -4.02 -3.95
CA GLU A 33 18.45 -3.06 -3.24
C GLU A 33 17.99 -1.61 -3.40
N THR A 34 17.61 -1.20 -4.63
CA THR A 34 17.13 0.16 -4.91
C THR A 34 15.78 0.41 -4.24
N THR A 35 14.90 -0.60 -4.28
CA THR A 35 13.56 -0.52 -3.69
C THR A 35 13.65 -0.46 -2.16
N THR A 36 14.49 -1.28 -1.55
CA THR A 36 14.76 -1.26 -0.10
C THR A 36 15.28 0.11 0.34
N ALA A 37 16.31 0.63 -0.34
CA ALA A 37 16.87 1.94 0.01
C ALA A 37 15.82 3.05 -0.10
N ARG A 38 14.91 2.98 -1.08
CA ARG A 38 13.82 3.94 -1.22
C ARG A 38 12.79 3.82 -0.11
N VAL A 39 12.43 2.61 0.28
CA VAL A 39 11.51 2.36 1.40
C VAL A 39 12.08 2.91 2.71
N GLU A 40 13.38 2.69 2.96
CA GLU A 40 14.07 3.21 4.14
C GLU A 40 14.15 4.75 4.15
N ASP A 41 14.42 5.37 3.01
CA ASP A 41 14.42 6.84 2.84
C ASP A 41 13.06 7.48 3.15
N LEU A 42 11.98 6.73 2.87
CA LEU A 42 10.60 7.11 3.18
C LEU A 42 10.20 6.81 4.64
N GLY A 43 11.14 6.38 5.48
CA GLY A 43 10.89 6.04 6.87
C GLY A 43 10.16 4.70 7.06
N GLY A 44 10.15 3.86 6.03
CA GLY A 44 9.64 2.50 6.09
C GLY A 44 10.73 1.45 6.32
N GLU A 45 10.31 0.19 6.29
CA GLU A 45 11.19 -0.98 6.37
C GLU A 45 10.68 -2.10 5.46
N VAL A 46 11.62 -2.92 4.96
CA VAL A 46 11.30 -4.16 4.26
C VAL A 46 11.17 -5.26 5.31
N LEU A 47 9.99 -5.84 5.39
CA LEU A 47 9.65 -6.89 6.36
C LEU A 47 10.08 -8.28 5.86
N GLU A 48 9.86 -8.55 4.57
CA GLU A 48 10.13 -9.86 3.98
C GLU A 48 10.29 -9.77 2.46
N GLU A 49 11.21 -10.56 1.91
CA GLU A 49 11.30 -10.82 0.47
C GLU A 49 10.47 -12.07 0.15
N LEU A 50 9.46 -11.93 -0.71
CA LEU A 50 8.56 -12.99 -1.12
C LEU A 50 8.96 -13.58 -2.47
N GLU A 51 8.33 -14.70 -2.83
CA GLU A 51 8.42 -15.27 -4.17
C GLU A 51 7.89 -14.31 -5.24
N PHE A 52 8.26 -14.55 -6.51
CA PHE A 52 7.81 -13.75 -7.67
C PHE A 52 8.17 -12.27 -7.56
N GLU A 53 9.42 -11.98 -7.18
CA GLU A 53 9.99 -10.64 -7.21
C GLU A 53 9.13 -9.64 -6.42
N THR A 54 8.61 -10.07 -5.26
CA THR A 54 7.71 -9.26 -4.44
C THR A 54 8.35 -8.95 -3.10
N LEU A 55 8.28 -7.70 -2.67
CA LEU A 55 8.70 -7.27 -1.33
C LEU A 55 7.49 -6.96 -0.47
N ARG A 56 7.49 -7.44 0.78
CA ARG A 56 6.57 -6.97 1.81
C ARG A 56 7.24 -5.86 2.58
N VAL A 57 6.61 -4.70 2.62
CA VAL A 57 7.15 -3.50 3.27
C VAL A 57 6.12 -2.89 4.20
N THR A 58 6.58 -2.09 5.16
CA THR A 58 5.72 -1.18 5.90
C THR A 58 6.29 0.23 5.82
N LEU A 59 5.43 1.23 5.72
CA LEU A 59 5.81 2.64 5.71
C LEU A 59 4.66 3.51 6.23
N PRO A 60 4.94 4.74 6.69
CA PRO A 60 3.90 5.71 7.03
C PRO A 60 2.95 5.95 5.85
N GLU A 61 1.64 6.01 6.10
CA GLU A 61 0.65 6.30 5.05
C GLU A 61 0.95 7.59 4.27
N PRO A 62 1.40 8.69 4.89
CA PRO A 62 1.75 9.91 4.17
C PRO A 62 2.86 9.72 3.12
N ALA A 63 3.72 8.71 3.29
CA ALA A 63 4.81 8.41 2.36
C ALA A 63 4.39 7.47 1.20
N VAL A 64 3.15 6.97 1.19
CA VAL A 64 2.65 6.09 0.12
C VAL A 64 2.58 6.83 -1.22
N ALA A 65 2.31 8.14 -1.22
CA ALA A 65 2.35 8.95 -2.43
C ALA A 65 3.74 8.97 -3.08
N ASP A 66 4.78 9.25 -2.29
CA ASP A 66 6.17 9.25 -2.75
C ASP A 66 6.67 7.84 -3.17
N LEU A 67 6.13 6.78 -2.56
CA LEU A 67 6.40 5.41 -2.97
C LEU A 67 5.76 5.08 -4.32
N CYS A 68 4.55 5.58 -4.60
CA CYS A 68 3.86 5.36 -5.87
C CYS A 68 4.56 6.01 -7.07
N GLU A 69 5.48 6.95 -6.83
CA GLU A 69 6.33 7.57 -7.85
C GLU A 69 7.57 6.73 -8.18
N LEU A 70 7.81 5.63 -7.47
CA LEU A 70 8.94 4.74 -7.75
C LEU A 70 8.74 4.00 -9.09
N ASP A 71 9.66 4.24 -10.02
CA ASP A 71 9.73 3.51 -11.28
C ASP A 71 10.17 2.05 -11.09
N GLY A 72 9.85 1.21 -12.08
CA GLY A 72 10.30 -0.19 -12.10
C GLY A 72 9.48 -1.15 -11.24
N LEU A 73 8.34 -0.70 -10.69
CA LEU A 73 7.34 -1.54 -10.04
C LEU A 73 6.26 -1.99 -11.02
N GLU A 74 5.92 -3.28 -11.00
CA GLU A 74 4.74 -3.83 -11.67
C GLU A 74 3.47 -3.44 -10.93
N ALA A 75 3.44 -3.65 -9.62
CA ALA A 75 2.25 -3.48 -8.79
C ALA A 75 2.58 -3.05 -7.36
N ILE A 76 1.69 -2.25 -6.78
CA ILE A 76 1.63 -1.92 -5.36
C ILE A 76 0.24 -2.31 -4.85
N GLU A 77 0.23 -3.20 -3.86
CA GLU A 77 -0.97 -3.74 -3.25
C GLU A 77 -0.86 -3.64 -1.72
N THR A 78 -1.97 -3.61 -1.00
CA THR A 78 -1.91 -3.78 0.45
C THR A 78 -1.64 -5.26 0.74
N ALA A 79 -0.81 -5.55 1.74
CA ALA A 79 -0.63 -6.90 2.23
C ALA A 79 -1.88 -7.27 3.05
N ALA A 80 -3.00 -7.52 2.37
CA ALA A 80 -4.29 -7.76 3.00
C ALA A 80 -4.21 -8.87 4.05
N THR A 81 -4.15 -8.49 5.32
CA THR A 81 -4.91 -9.19 6.35
C THR A 81 -6.32 -8.67 6.21
N ILE A 82 -7.28 -9.54 5.87
CA ILE A 82 -8.69 -9.20 6.10
C ILE A 82 -8.84 -9.05 7.62
N GLU A 83 -8.57 -7.87 8.15
CA GLU A 83 -9.04 -7.48 9.47
C GLU A 83 -10.50 -7.11 9.26
N ILE A 84 -11.38 -8.10 9.46
CA ILE A 84 -12.79 -7.83 9.73
C ILE A 84 -12.82 -7.10 11.08
N GLY A 85 -12.58 -5.79 11.09
CA GLY A 85 -12.23 -5.10 12.32
C GLY A 85 -12.15 -3.59 12.24
N GLY A 86 -13.24 -2.93 11.81
CA GLY A 86 -13.58 -1.58 12.29
C GLY A 86 -13.19 -0.42 11.39
N GLY A 87 -14.14 0.05 10.58
CA GLY A 87 -14.02 1.33 9.89
C GLY A 87 -15.02 1.49 8.75
N ASP A 88 -16.24 1.85 9.11
CA ASP A 88 -17.28 2.42 8.23
C ASP A 88 -17.79 1.55 7.05
N ALA A 89 -18.69 0.62 7.38
CA ALA A 89 -19.81 0.31 6.50
C ALA A 89 -20.97 1.24 6.88
N GLY A 90 -20.78 2.55 6.67
CA GLY A 90 -21.86 3.52 6.60
C GLY A 90 -22.59 3.37 5.27
N GLU A 91 -23.21 2.21 5.02
CA GLU A 91 -24.31 2.17 4.06
C GLU A 91 -25.60 2.33 4.87
N ASP A 92 -25.98 3.59 5.08
CA ASP A 92 -27.34 3.96 5.45
C ASP A 92 -28.28 3.42 4.37
N VAL A 93 -28.81 2.21 4.58
CA VAL A 93 -29.97 1.73 3.83
C VAL A 93 -31.19 2.48 4.37
N ASP A 94 -31.53 3.59 3.72
CA ASP A 94 -32.79 4.29 3.93
C ASP A 94 -33.95 3.29 3.79
N LEU A 95 -34.60 3.01 4.91
CA LEU A 95 -35.90 2.36 4.96
C LEU A 95 -36.93 3.32 4.36
N ASN A 96 -37.13 3.29 3.04
CA ASN A 96 -38.27 3.93 2.41
C ASN A 96 -39.19 2.88 1.77
N GLY A 97 -40.34 2.70 2.41
CA GLY A 97 -41.33 1.68 2.09
C GLY A 97 -42.20 1.97 0.86
N SER A 98 -43.02 0.97 0.55
CA SER A 98 -44.44 1.12 0.23
C SER A 98 -45.19 -0.20 0.47
#